data_AF-A0A966LNL3-F1
#
_entry.id   AF-A0A966LNL3-F1
#
_cell.length_a   1.000
_cell.length_b   1.000
_cell.length_c   1.000
_cell.angle_alpha   90.00
_cell.angle_beta   90.00
_cell.angle_gamma   90.00
#
_symmetry.space_group_name_H-M   'P 1'
#
loop_
_entity.id
_entity.type
_entity.pdbx_description
1 polymer ?
#
loop_
_entity_poly.entity_id
_entity_poly.type
_entity_poly.pdbx_seq_one_letter_code
_entity_poly.pdbx_strand_id
1 'polypeptide(L)'
;MEQKQTILAELLELNSSLRPGILPAWQVPAGYFDNLAGELLLRVKLLDTSSVEEELSQLSPLLAQLDRRSPYLVPAGYFEELDPSFVWMDDELTARDEIGQLSPLLAGLQKKNPLSAPADYFNTLEQKEPVKETLVKSISLFRQSWFRYAAAAVIIGLIATSALLFSGGRTSIDPNEKSYAWVEKNMKKVGTETINEFVELTSSSQTVAQAEPSAEIKKLMQDISEKDIEKFLDDTTGEEPDSDDDLFLN
;
A
#
# COMPACT_ATOMS: atom_id res chain seq x y z
N MET A 1 8.59 36.12 -9.26
CA MET A 1 7.17 36.37 -9.63
C MET A 1 7.05 36.84 -11.08
N GLU A 2 7.86 37.81 -11.52
CA GLU A 2 7.82 38.36 -12.89
C GLU A 2 8.10 37.33 -13.98
N GLN A 3 9.13 36.50 -13.83
CA GLN A 3 9.47 35.44 -14.80
C GLN A 3 8.30 34.47 -15.07
N LYS A 4 7.51 34.15 -14.04
CA LYS A 4 6.32 33.29 -14.19
C LYS A 4 5.27 33.97 -15.07
N GLN A 5 5.08 35.28 -14.94
CA GLN A 5 4.11 36.01 -15.74
C GLN A 5 4.57 36.15 -17.20
N THR A 6 5.86 36.36 -17.44
CA THR A 6 6.45 36.38 -18.78
C THR A 6 6.26 35.04 -19.49
N ILE A 7 6.58 33.92 -18.82
CA ILE A 7 6.39 32.58 -19.38
C ILE A 7 4.91 32.32 -19.71
N LEU A 8 3.98 32.75 -18.86
CA LEU A 8 2.55 32.61 -19.13
C LEU A 8 2.07 33.42 -20.34
N ALA A 9 2.61 34.62 -20.53
CA ALA A 9 2.30 35.49 -21.66
C ALA A 9 2.84 34.89 -22.97
N GLU A 10 4.08 34.41 -22.99
CA GLU A 10 4.69 33.75 -24.14
C GLU A 10 3.92 32.49 -24.53
N LEU A 11 3.52 31.66 -23.56
CA LEU A 11 2.72 30.45 -23.83
C LEU A 11 1.34 30.77 -24.41
N LEU A 12 0.74 31.92 -24.04
CA LEU A 12 -0.52 32.40 -24.59
C LEU A 12 -0.34 32.85 -26.04
N GLU A 13 0.68 33.66 -26.31
CA GLU A 13 1.01 34.14 -27.66
C GLU A 13 1.30 32.97 -28.63
N LEU A 14 1.97 31.93 -28.14
CA LEU A 14 2.30 30.73 -28.91
C LEU A 14 1.15 29.72 -29.03
N ASN A 15 -0.02 30.00 -28.44
CA ASN A 15 -1.17 29.09 -28.35
C ASN A 15 -0.76 27.67 -27.92
N SER A 16 0.15 27.59 -26.94
CA SER A 16 0.79 26.35 -26.53
C SER A 16 -0.16 25.43 -25.75
N SER A 17 -0.08 24.12 -26.01
CA SER A 17 -0.79 23.10 -25.23
C SER A 17 -0.30 22.97 -23.78
N LEU A 18 0.85 23.58 -23.46
CA LEU A 18 1.46 23.58 -22.12
C LEU A 18 0.94 24.73 -21.23
N ARG A 19 -0.16 25.39 -21.62
CA ARG A 19 -0.75 26.50 -20.87
C ARG A 19 -1.16 26.04 -19.46
N PRO A 20 -0.60 26.65 -18.39
CA PRO A 20 -1.04 26.37 -17.02
C PRO A 20 -2.46 26.91 -16.86
N GLY A 21 -3.45 26.02 -16.74
CA GLY A 21 -4.87 26.39 -16.64
C GLY A 21 -5.80 25.51 -17.49
N ILE A 22 -5.25 24.74 -18.43
CA ILE A 22 -5.95 23.57 -18.95
C ILE A 22 -5.81 22.51 -17.85
N LEU A 23 -6.89 22.26 -17.10
CA LEU A 23 -6.94 21.10 -16.21
C LEU A 23 -6.45 19.89 -17.02
N PRO A 24 -5.58 19.03 -16.48
CA PRO A 24 -5.15 17.85 -17.22
C PRO A 24 -6.41 17.15 -17.74
N ALA A 25 -6.43 16.77 -19.02
CA ALA A 25 -7.60 16.15 -19.66
C ALA A 25 -8.12 14.94 -18.87
N TRP A 26 -7.28 14.36 -18.01
CA TRP A 26 -7.62 13.39 -16.99
C TRP A 26 -7.41 13.99 -15.61
N GLN A 27 -8.49 14.51 -15.04
CA GLN A 27 -8.57 14.80 -13.62
C GLN A 27 -9.64 13.89 -13.00
N VAL A 28 -9.29 13.33 -11.86
CA VAL A 28 -10.19 12.48 -11.09
C VAL A 28 -11.29 13.36 -10.48
N PRO A 29 -12.57 12.94 -10.45
CA PRO A 29 -13.65 13.70 -9.83
C PRO A 29 -13.34 14.10 -8.39
N ALA A 30 -13.87 15.24 -7.96
CA ALA A 30 -13.78 15.66 -6.57
C ALA A 30 -14.36 14.57 -5.65
N GLY A 31 -13.62 14.23 -4.60
CA GLY A 31 -14.02 13.24 -3.58
C GLY A 31 -13.80 11.77 -3.96
N TYR A 32 -13.18 11.47 -5.11
CA TYR A 32 -12.90 10.08 -5.52
C TYR A 32 -12.09 9.28 -4.49
N PHE A 33 -11.22 9.93 -3.73
CA PHE A 33 -10.37 9.28 -2.74
C PHE A 33 -10.88 9.38 -1.31
N ASP A 34 -12.02 10.03 -1.06
CA ASP A 34 -12.49 10.32 0.30
C ASP A 34 -12.74 9.03 1.11
N ASN A 35 -13.13 7.95 0.43
CA ASN A 35 -13.42 6.65 1.05
C ASN A 35 -12.38 5.56 0.77
N LEU A 36 -11.29 5.87 0.05
CA LEU A 36 -10.33 4.85 -0.40
C LEU A 36 -9.69 4.07 0.75
N ALA A 37 -9.34 4.76 1.85
CA ALA A 37 -8.76 4.10 3.01
C ALA A 37 -9.74 3.11 3.67
N GLY A 38 -11.02 3.49 3.76
CA GLY A 38 -12.08 2.64 4.30
C GLY A 38 -12.33 1.42 3.42
N GLU A 39 -12.38 1.62 2.09
CA GLU A 39 -12.55 0.55 1.11
C GLU A 39 -11.37 -0.43 1.12
N LEU A 40 -10.13 0.05 1.21
CA LEU A 40 -8.95 -0.81 1.29
C LEU A 40 -8.94 -1.65 2.57
N LEU A 41 -9.31 -1.06 3.71
CA LEU A 41 -9.38 -1.77 4.99
C LEU A 41 -10.47 -2.85 4.94
N LEU A 42 -11.65 -2.50 4.42
CA LEU A 42 -12.74 -3.44 4.21
C LEU A 42 -12.27 -4.60 3.32
N ARG A 43 -11.59 -4.30 2.20
CA ARG A 43 -11.04 -5.32 1.31
C ARG A 43 -10.06 -6.25 2.02
N VAL A 44 -9.11 -5.71 2.79
CA VAL A 44 -8.14 -6.52 3.55
C VAL A 44 -8.85 -7.45 4.54
N LYS A 45 -9.88 -6.98 5.24
CA LYS A 45 -10.69 -7.82 6.15
C LYS A 45 -11.42 -8.95 5.43
N LEU A 46 -11.84 -8.73 4.17
CA LEU A 46 -12.52 -9.75 3.37
C LEU A 46 -11.58 -10.75 2.71
N LEU A 47 -10.32 -10.40 2.46
CA LEU A 47 -9.31 -11.37 2.01
C LEU A 47 -9.08 -12.50 3.02
N ASP A 48 -9.35 -12.26 4.31
CA ASP A 48 -9.24 -13.27 5.36
C ASP A 48 -10.48 -14.18 5.43
N THR A 49 -11.55 -13.88 4.68
CA THR A 49 -12.75 -14.74 4.59
C THR A 49 -12.49 -15.94 3.68
N SER A 50 -13.12 -17.08 3.98
CA SER A 50 -12.84 -18.35 3.30
C SER A 50 -13.62 -18.57 2.01
N SER A 51 -14.59 -17.71 1.66
CA SER A 51 -15.49 -17.89 0.51
C SER A 51 -15.56 -16.66 -0.40
N VAL A 52 -15.36 -16.91 -1.70
CA VAL A 52 -15.42 -15.91 -2.78
C VAL A 52 -16.82 -15.34 -2.94
N GLU A 53 -17.86 -16.12 -2.64
CA GLU A 53 -19.25 -15.68 -2.71
C GLU A 53 -19.57 -14.62 -1.64
N GLU A 54 -19.06 -14.80 -0.42
CA GLU A 54 -19.22 -13.84 0.67
C GLU A 54 -18.47 -12.54 0.38
N GLU A 55 -17.23 -12.62 -0.11
CA GLU A 55 -16.44 -11.46 -0.54
C GLU A 55 -17.18 -10.65 -1.61
N LEU A 56 -17.66 -11.32 -2.67
CA LEU A 56 -18.37 -10.67 -3.77
C LEU A 56 -19.68 -10.02 -3.32
N SER A 57 -20.41 -10.64 -2.40
CA SER A 57 -21.66 -10.11 -1.87
C SER A 57 -21.46 -8.79 -1.10
N GLN A 58 -20.33 -8.66 -0.40
CA GLN A 58 -20.01 -7.50 0.42
C GLN A 58 -19.33 -6.38 -0.38
N LEU A 59 -18.45 -6.72 -1.33
CA LEU A 59 -17.77 -5.74 -2.18
C LEU A 59 -18.67 -5.18 -3.28
N SER A 60 -19.53 -6.04 -3.84
CA SER A 60 -20.29 -5.72 -5.04
C SER A 60 -21.64 -6.45 -5.04
N PRO A 61 -22.62 -5.98 -4.26
CA PRO A 61 -23.93 -6.63 -4.16
C PRO A 61 -24.64 -6.71 -5.52
N LEU A 62 -24.36 -5.78 -6.44
CA LEU A 62 -24.86 -5.82 -7.81
C LEU A 62 -24.27 -6.99 -8.60
N LEU A 63 -22.95 -7.19 -8.55
CA LEU A 63 -22.29 -8.28 -9.28
C LEU A 63 -22.62 -9.64 -8.67
N ALA A 64 -22.85 -9.70 -7.35
CA ALA A 64 -23.28 -10.91 -6.67
C ALA A 64 -24.68 -11.38 -7.11
N GLN A 65 -25.56 -10.45 -7.50
CA GLN A 65 -26.90 -10.74 -8.02
C GLN A 65 -26.90 -11.15 -9.50
N LEU A 66 -25.79 -10.94 -10.21
CA LEU A 66 -25.72 -11.23 -11.63
C LEU A 66 -25.41 -12.71 -11.86
N ASP A 67 -26.26 -13.35 -12.67
CA ASP A 67 -26.03 -14.71 -13.15
C ASP A 67 -24.67 -14.82 -13.85
N ARG A 68 -23.77 -15.69 -13.36
CA ARG A 68 -22.45 -15.97 -13.95
C ARG A 68 -22.57 -16.79 -15.26
N ARG A 69 -23.33 -16.30 -16.23
CA ARG A 69 -23.47 -16.94 -17.55
C ARG A 69 -22.46 -16.34 -18.51
N SER A 70 -21.70 -17.18 -19.20
CA SER A 70 -20.86 -16.72 -20.30
C SER A 70 -21.76 -16.22 -21.44
N PRO A 71 -21.52 -15.00 -21.97
CA PRO A 71 -22.34 -14.44 -23.06
C PRO A 71 -22.21 -15.27 -24.35
N TYR A 72 -21.13 -16.03 -24.46
CA TYR A 72 -20.90 -16.96 -25.55
C TYR A 72 -21.05 -18.38 -25.00
N LEU A 73 -22.02 -19.10 -25.55
CA LEU A 73 -22.21 -20.52 -25.34
C LEU A 73 -22.07 -21.21 -26.69
N VAL A 74 -21.34 -22.31 -26.68
CA VAL A 74 -21.25 -23.16 -27.85
C VAL A 74 -22.56 -23.95 -27.98
N PRO A 75 -23.12 -24.14 -29.20
CA PRO A 75 -24.30 -24.95 -29.40
C PRO A 75 -24.15 -26.36 -28.83
N ALA A 76 -25.27 -26.94 -28.36
CA ALA A 76 -25.29 -28.34 -27.95
C ALA A 76 -24.85 -29.23 -29.10
N GLY A 77 -23.91 -30.14 -28.86
CA GLY A 77 -23.37 -31.06 -29.87
C GLY A 77 -22.26 -30.51 -30.76
N TYR A 78 -21.81 -29.25 -30.60
CA TYR A 78 -20.72 -28.69 -31.43
C TYR A 78 -19.45 -29.54 -31.42
N PHE A 79 -19.09 -30.09 -30.26
CA PHE A 79 -17.90 -30.96 -30.15
C PHE A 79 -18.18 -32.42 -30.53
N GLU A 80 -19.44 -32.81 -30.73
CA GLU A 80 -19.83 -34.15 -31.19
C GLU A 80 -19.70 -34.28 -32.71
N GLU A 81 -19.85 -33.17 -33.44
CA GLU A 81 -19.63 -33.11 -34.90
C GLU A 81 -18.15 -33.00 -35.29
N LEU A 82 -17.27 -32.73 -34.32
CA LEU A 82 -15.84 -32.67 -34.59
C LEU A 82 -15.31 -34.11 -34.74
N ASP A 83 -14.74 -34.40 -35.92
CA ASP A 83 -14.17 -35.70 -36.26
C ASP A 83 -12.98 -36.06 -35.33
N PRO A 84 -13.06 -37.05 -34.44
CA PRO A 84 -12.02 -37.32 -33.43
C PRO A 84 -10.60 -37.50 -34.00
N SER A 85 -10.43 -37.70 -35.30
CA SER A 85 -9.14 -37.68 -36.01
C SER A 85 -8.27 -36.44 -35.73
N PHE A 86 -8.82 -35.26 -35.40
CA PHE A 86 -8.00 -34.08 -35.04
C PHE A 86 -7.40 -34.15 -33.63
N VAL A 87 -7.97 -34.93 -32.71
CA VAL A 87 -7.48 -35.05 -31.31
C VAL A 87 -6.38 -36.09 -31.18
N TRP A 88 -6.40 -37.09 -32.06
CA TRP A 88 -5.49 -38.24 -32.03
C TRP A 88 -4.47 -38.22 -33.18
N MET A 89 -4.16 -37.04 -33.71
CA MET A 89 -3.06 -36.92 -34.66
C MET A 89 -1.77 -37.24 -33.89
N ASP A 90 -1.15 -38.37 -34.19
CA ASP A 90 0.08 -38.84 -33.54
C ASP A 90 1.14 -37.72 -33.56
N ASP A 91 1.74 -37.43 -32.39
CA ASP A 91 2.86 -36.47 -32.22
C ASP A 91 4.08 -36.76 -33.13
N GLU A 92 4.09 -37.92 -33.80
CA GLU A 92 5.14 -38.37 -34.70
C GLU A 92 4.98 -37.88 -36.15
N LEU A 93 3.84 -37.29 -36.53
CA LEU A 93 3.68 -36.76 -37.88
C LEU A 93 4.44 -35.44 -38.04
N THR A 94 5.20 -35.33 -39.12
CA THR A 94 5.80 -34.05 -39.48
C THR A 94 4.67 -33.10 -39.90
N ALA A 95 4.79 -31.80 -39.60
CA ALA A 95 3.80 -30.78 -40.01
C ALA A 95 3.43 -30.82 -41.51
N ARG A 96 4.28 -31.39 -42.38
CA ARG A 96 3.94 -31.63 -43.80
C ARG A 96 2.93 -32.76 -44.01
N ASP A 97 3.06 -33.84 -43.26
CA ASP A 97 2.20 -35.01 -43.34
C ASP A 97 0.82 -34.69 -42.74
N GLU A 98 0.79 -33.93 -41.63
CA GLU A 98 -0.44 -33.38 -41.04
C GLU A 98 -1.20 -32.49 -42.03
N ILE A 99 -0.52 -31.51 -42.64
CA ILE A 99 -1.12 -30.62 -43.65
C ILE A 99 -1.63 -31.43 -44.85
N GLY A 100 -0.91 -32.50 -45.23
CA GLY A 100 -1.31 -33.47 -46.25
C GLY A 100 -2.67 -34.10 -45.99
N GLN A 101 -2.93 -34.49 -44.75
CA GLN A 101 -4.18 -35.12 -44.33
C GLN A 101 -5.31 -34.11 -44.12
N LEU A 102 -5.01 -32.98 -43.46
CA LEU A 102 -6.00 -31.94 -43.15
C LEU A 102 -6.42 -31.15 -44.39
N SER A 103 -5.49 -30.95 -45.33
CA SER A 103 -5.68 -30.04 -46.46
C SER A 103 -4.80 -30.45 -47.65
N PRO A 104 -5.22 -31.44 -48.46
CA PRO A 104 -4.47 -31.87 -49.64
C PRO A 104 -4.20 -30.71 -50.62
N LEU A 105 -5.09 -29.70 -50.62
CA LEU A 105 -4.91 -28.43 -51.34
C LEU A 105 -3.65 -27.68 -50.85
N LEU A 106 -3.52 -27.42 -49.55
CA LEU A 106 -2.38 -26.68 -49.00
C LEU A 106 -1.08 -27.49 -49.07
N ALA A 107 -1.17 -28.82 -48.98
CA ALA A 107 -0.02 -29.70 -49.16
C ALA A 107 0.54 -29.66 -50.59
N GLY A 108 -0.34 -29.47 -51.59
CA GLY A 108 0.04 -29.27 -52.99
C GLY A 108 0.58 -27.88 -53.31
N LEU A 109 0.38 -26.89 -52.43
CA LEU A 109 0.94 -25.55 -52.63
C LEU A 109 2.45 -25.57 -52.40
N GLN A 110 3.19 -25.21 -53.45
CA GLN A 110 4.61 -24.93 -53.32
C GLN A 110 4.79 -23.75 -52.36
N LYS A 111 5.67 -23.87 -51.35
CA LYS A 111 6.07 -22.79 -50.42
C LYS A 111 6.86 -21.68 -51.14
N LYS A 112 6.28 -21.11 -52.19
CA LYS A 112 6.79 -19.96 -52.91
C LYS A 112 6.15 -18.74 -52.30
N ASN A 113 6.97 -17.83 -51.78
CA ASN A 113 6.48 -16.55 -51.31
C ASN A 113 5.89 -15.79 -52.52
N PRO A 114 4.56 -15.53 -52.56
CA PRO A 114 3.97 -14.79 -53.68
C PRO A 114 4.42 -13.33 -53.71
N LEU A 115 4.96 -12.83 -52.59
CA LEU A 115 5.48 -11.48 -52.44
C LEU A 115 6.99 -11.50 -52.64
N SER A 116 7.42 -11.42 -53.91
CA SER A 116 8.81 -11.08 -54.24
C SER A 116 8.87 -9.61 -54.62
N ALA A 117 9.89 -8.91 -54.13
CA ALA A 117 10.20 -7.59 -54.66
C ALA A 117 10.50 -7.70 -56.16
N PRO A 118 10.04 -6.74 -56.99
CA PRO A 118 10.46 -6.64 -58.38
C PRO A 118 11.98 -6.55 -58.50
N ALA A 119 12.53 -7.03 -59.62
CA ALA A 119 13.91 -6.76 -59.97
C ALA A 119 14.16 -5.24 -59.88
N ASP A 120 15.30 -4.86 -59.29
CA ASP A 120 15.72 -3.46 -59.13
C ASP A 120 14.91 -2.59 -58.13
N TYR A 121 13.95 -3.13 -57.37
CA TYR A 121 13.22 -2.39 -56.33
C TYR A 121 14.17 -1.66 -55.36
N PHE A 122 15.18 -2.36 -54.86
CA PHE A 122 16.16 -1.80 -53.93
C PHE A 122 17.19 -0.88 -54.58
N ASN A 123 17.31 -0.86 -55.92
CA ASN A 123 18.19 0.06 -56.64
C ASN A 123 17.60 1.47 -56.76
N THR A 124 16.27 1.59 -56.62
CA THR A 124 15.55 2.88 -56.61
C THR A 124 15.44 3.49 -55.21
N LEU A 125 15.74 2.72 -54.17
CA LEU A 125 15.84 3.27 -52.82
C LEU A 125 17.13 4.07 -52.76
N GLU A 126 17.01 5.39 -52.73
CA GLU A 126 18.12 6.29 -52.47
C GLU A 126 18.91 5.75 -51.27
N GLN A 127 20.15 5.32 -51.51
CA GLN A 127 21.07 4.92 -50.46
C GLN A 127 21.25 6.14 -49.55
N LYS A 128 20.49 6.19 -48.46
CA LYS A 128 20.81 7.08 -47.35
C LYS A 128 22.20 6.67 -46.90
N GLU A 129 23.18 7.53 -47.18
CA GLU A 129 24.58 7.29 -46.85
C GLU A 129 24.68 6.72 -45.43
N PRO A 130 25.52 5.70 -45.19
CA PRO A 130 25.71 5.17 -43.85
C PRO A 130 26.18 6.32 -42.97
N VAL A 131 25.30 6.76 -42.07
CA VAL A 131 25.63 7.77 -41.06
C VAL A 131 26.82 7.21 -40.29
N LYS A 132 27.97 7.84 -40.49
CA LYS A 132 29.24 7.48 -39.88
C LYS A 132 29.04 7.32 -38.38
N GLU A 133 29.06 6.08 -37.90
CA GLU A 133 28.85 5.77 -36.49
C GLU A 133 29.93 6.49 -35.66
N THR A 134 29.53 7.56 -34.98
CA THR A 134 30.37 8.16 -33.95
C THR A 134 30.46 7.14 -32.83
N LEU A 135 31.67 6.73 -32.46
CA LEU A 135 31.93 5.85 -31.33
C LEU A 135 31.41 6.50 -30.04
N VAL A 136 30.14 6.24 -29.72
CA VAL A 136 29.55 6.62 -28.45
C VAL A 136 30.17 5.71 -27.41
N LYS A 137 30.86 6.31 -26.44
CA LYS A 137 31.43 5.62 -25.28
C LYS A 137 30.33 4.81 -24.62
N SER A 138 30.37 3.49 -24.77
CA SER A 138 29.46 2.57 -24.11
C SER A 138 29.79 2.58 -22.61
N ILE A 139 28.97 3.29 -21.84
CA ILE A 139 29.03 3.19 -20.39
C ILE A 139 28.33 1.88 -20.05
N SER A 140 29.04 0.94 -19.42
CA SER A 140 28.42 -0.31 -18.98
C SER A 140 27.35 -0.01 -17.94
N LEU A 141 26.13 -0.49 -18.18
CA LEU A 141 24.98 -0.29 -17.28
C LEU A 141 24.97 -1.29 -16.10
N PHE A 142 25.98 -2.15 -15.99
CA PHE A 142 26.08 -3.11 -14.90
C PHE A 142 26.61 -2.44 -13.63
N ARG A 143 25.67 -1.81 -12.91
CA ARG A 143 25.92 -1.24 -11.59
C ARG A 143 26.20 -2.37 -10.61
N GLN A 144 27.47 -2.47 -10.21
CA GLN A 144 28.02 -3.39 -9.23
C GLN A 144 27.16 -3.44 -7.94
N SER A 145 26.38 -4.51 -7.75
CA SER A 145 25.41 -4.67 -6.67
C SER A 145 25.98 -5.26 -5.37
N TRP A 146 27.24 -5.68 -5.37
CA TRP A 146 27.97 -6.22 -4.21
C TRP A 146 28.00 -5.30 -2.97
N PHE A 147 27.98 -3.98 -3.15
CA PHE A 147 27.93 -3.03 -2.03
C PHE A 147 26.62 -3.12 -1.22
N ARG A 148 25.52 -3.56 -1.85
CA ARG A 148 24.22 -3.75 -1.16
C ARG A 148 24.29 -4.92 -0.17
N TYR A 149 24.98 -5.99 -0.55
CA TYR A 149 25.20 -7.14 0.32
C TYR A 149 26.19 -6.84 1.46
N ALA A 150 27.25 -6.07 1.17
CA ALA A 150 28.19 -5.62 2.20
C ALA A 150 27.50 -4.73 3.26
N ALA A 151 26.66 -3.79 2.83
CA ALA A 151 25.88 -2.95 3.74
C ALA A 151 24.91 -3.77 4.62
N ALA A 152 24.23 -4.77 4.05
CA ALA A 152 23.34 -5.64 4.80
C ALA A 152 24.08 -6.46 5.88
N ALA A 153 25.25 -7.00 5.55
CA ALA A 153 26.07 -7.76 6.51
C ALA A 153 26.53 -6.90 7.69
N VAL A 154 26.88 -5.64 7.46
CA VAL A 154 27.26 -4.69 8.51
C VAL A 154 26.07 -4.37 9.43
N ILE A 155 24.87 -4.17 8.86
CA ILE A 155 23.65 -3.91 9.63
C ILE A 155 23.30 -5.12 10.51
N ILE A 156 23.35 -6.34 9.96
CA ILE A 156 23.09 -7.57 10.73
C ILE A 156 24.13 -7.74 11.84
N GLY A 157 25.41 -7.45 11.56
CA GLY A 157 26.47 -7.46 12.57
C GLY A 157 26.23 -6.46 13.71
N LEU A 158 25.81 -5.24 13.40
CA LEU A 158 25.45 -4.22 14.40
C LEU A 158 24.24 -4.63 15.24
N ILE A 159 23.22 -5.25 14.63
CA ILE A 159 22.04 -5.73 15.34
C ILE A 159 22.39 -6.91 16.26
N ALA A 160 23.19 -7.88 15.78
CA ALA A 160 23.60 -9.03 16.58
C ALA A 160 24.52 -8.62 17.74
N THR A 161 25.47 -7.72 17.50
CA THR A 161 26.38 -7.21 18.54
C THR A 161 25.65 -6.34 19.57
N SER A 162 24.73 -5.47 19.14
CA SER A 162 23.90 -4.69 20.06
C SER A 162 22.95 -5.57 20.89
N ALA A 163 22.35 -6.60 20.30
CA ALA A 163 21.51 -7.55 21.03
C ALA A 163 22.32 -8.31 22.10
N LEU A 164 23.53 -8.76 21.79
CA LEU A 164 24.41 -9.44 22.74
C LEU A 164 24.85 -8.53 23.89
N LEU A 165 25.18 -7.26 23.61
CA LEU A 165 25.57 -6.31 24.66
C LEU A 165 24.39 -5.89 25.53
N PHE A 166 23.21 -5.73 24.95
CA PHE A 166 22.01 -5.30 25.69
C PHE A 166 21.32 -6.47 26.42
N SER A 167 21.58 -7.72 26.03
CA SER A 167 21.15 -8.91 26.75
C SER A 167 21.87 -9.10 28.09
N GLY A 168 23.03 -8.47 28.30
CA GLY A 168 23.77 -8.53 29.57
C GLY A 168 23.25 -7.62 30.68
N GLY A 169 22.20 -6.81 30.44
CA GLY A 169 21.76 -5.76 31.38
C GLY A 169 20.26 -5.58 31.54
N ARG A 170 19.42 -6.56 31.17
CA ARG A 170 17.96 -6.47 31.39
C ARG A 170 17.57 -7.14 32.70
N THR A 171 17.60 -6.39 33.80
CA THR A 171 16.70 -6.66 34.92
C THR A 171 15.29 -6.24 34.48
N SER A 172 14.41 -7.22 34.19
CA SER A 172 12.99 -6.90 34.01
C SER A 172 12.44 -6.46 35.36
N ILE A 173 12.05 -5.20 35.47
CA ILE A 173 11.36 -4.68 36.64
C ILE A 173 9.89 -5.01 36.44
N ASP A 174 9.40 -5.97 37.22
CA ASP A 174 8.02 -6.44 37.15
C ASP A 174 7.09 -5.32 37.63
N PRO A 175 6.10 -4.86 36.82
CA PRO A 175 5.24 -3.73 37.17
C PRO A 175 4.43 -3.92 38.45
N ASN A 176 4.17 -5.18 38.83
CA ASN A 176 3.41 -5.51 40.03
C ASN A 176 4.22 -5.48 41.32
N GLU A 177 5.56 -5.48 41.25
CA GLU A 177 6.42 -5.55 42.45
C GLU A 177 7.14 -4.21 42.73
N LYS A 178 7.41 -3.40 41.70
CA LYS A 178 8.13 -2.11 41.82
C LYS A 178 7.53 -1.02 40.94
N SER A 179 6.23 -0.79 41.11
CA SER A 179 5.44 0.23 40.39
C SER A 179 6.09 1.62 40.42
N TYR A 180 6.60 2.07 41.57
CA TYR A 180 7.22 3.39 41.73
C TYR A 180 8.44 3.63 40.81
N ALA A 181 9.31 2.62 40.66
CA ALA A 181 10.50 2.73 39.80
C ALA A 181 10.14 2.69 38.30
N TRP A 182 9.05 2.01 37.94
CA TRP A 182 8.52 2.00 36.57
C TRP A 182 7.88 3.35 36.22
N VAL A 183 7.12 3.93 37.15
CA VAL A 183 6.48 5.24 36.97
C VAL A 183 7.54 6.33 36.84
N GLU A 184 8.57 6.39 37.70
CA GLU A 184 9.61 7.42 37.63
C GLU A 184 10.35 7.44 36.27
N LYS A 185 10.66 6.25 35.74
CA LYS A 185 11.36 6.09 34.46
C LYS A 185 10.52 6.56 33.28
N ASN A 186 9.21 6.34 33.33
CA ASN A 186 8.30 6.74 32.25
C ASN A 186 7.83 8.20 32.38
N MET A 187 7.69 8.73 33.60
CA MET A 187 7.40 10.14 33.85
C MET A 187 8.52 11.07 33.37
N LYS A 188 9.79 10.70 33.54
CA LYS A 188 10.92 11.47 32.95
C LYS A 188 10.87 11.55 31.42
N LYS A 189 10.17 10.63 30.76
CA LYS A 189 10.06 10.56 29.30
C LYS A 189 8.94 11.46 28.76
N VAL A 190 7.97 11.82 29.61
CA VAL A 190 6.89 12.75 29.29
C VAL A 190 7.29 14.11 29.86
N GLY A 191 7.73 15.02 28.98
CA GLY A 191 8.13 16.37 29.39
C GLY A 191 6.93 17.17 29.89
N THR A 192 7.14 18.00 30.93
CA THR A 192 6.14 18.92 31.49
C THR A 192 5.54 19.87 30.45
N GLU A 193 6.27 20.12 29.36
CA GLU A 193 5.82 20.88 28.19
C GLU A 193 4.58 20.25 27.53
N THR A 194 4.59 18.91 27.33
CA THR A 194 3.46 18.20 26.69
C THR A 194 2.21 18.17 27.57
N ILE A 195 2.42 18.20 28.89
CA ILE A 195 1.34 18.27 29.87
C ILE A 195 0.70 19.66 29.82
N ASN A 196 1.50 20.72 29.76
CA ASN A 196 1.02 22.09 29.64
C ASN A 196 0.31 22.33 28.28
N GLU A 197 0.85 21.79 27.19
CA GLU A 197 0.22 21.86 25.85
C GLU A 197 -1.13 21.14 25.84
N PHE A 198 -1.24 19.97 26.48
CA PHE A 198 -2.52 19.27 26.62
C PHE A 198 -3.52 20.07 27.45
N VAL A 199 -3.10 20.59 28.60
CA VAL A 199 -3.95 21.43 29.47
C VAL A 199 -4.42 22.68 28.72
N GLU A 200 -3.56 23.34 27.95
CA GLU A 200 -3.90 24.53 27.16
C GLU A 200 -4.84 24.18 26.00
N LEU A 201 -4.66 23.03 25.34
CA LEU A 201 -5.56 22.55 24.29
C LEU A 201 -6.96 22.20 24.83
N THR A 202 -7.04 21.65 26.05
CA THR A 202 -8.33 21.37 26.71
C THR A 202 -9.00 22.65 27.22
N SER A 203 -8.21 23.61 27.72
CA SER A 203 -8.66 24.91 28.22
C SER A 203 -9.16 25.81 27.09
N SER A 204 -8.47 25.79 25.94
CA SER A 204 -8.83 26.56 24.75
C SER A 204 -10.00 25.95 23.97
N SER A 205 -10.31 24.66 24.19
CA SER A 205 -11.58 24.04 23.83
C SER A 205 -12.66 24.23 24.91
N GLN A 206 -12.76 25.43 25.51
CA GLN A 206 -13.98 25.87 26.17
C GLN A 206 -15.03 26.33 25.13
N THR A 207 -15.51 25.36 24.35
CA THR A 207 -16.96 25.19 24.19
C THR A 207 -17.36 23.99 25.04
N VAL A 208 -17.07 24.09 26.35
CA VAL A 208 -17.83 23.32 27.34
C VAL A 208 -19.19 24.00 27.34
N ALA A 209 -20.09 23.45 26.53
CA ALA A 209 -21.50 23.69 26.68
C ALA A 209 -21.81 23.59 28.18
N GLN A 210 -22.45 24.61 28.70
CA GLN A 210 -23.11 24.59 29.98
C GLN A 210 -24.23 23.55 29.87
N ALA A 211 -23.84 22.29 29.98
CA ALA A 211 -24.70 21.13 29.97
C ALA A 211 -24.88 20.73 31.42
N GLU A 212 -26.10 20.96 31.92
CA GLU A 212 -26.63 20.26 33.08
C GLU A 212 -26.15 18.80 33.09
N PRO A 213 -25.73 18.26 34.24
CA PRO A 213 -25.19 16.91 34.32
C PRO A 213 -26.26 15.95 33.80
N SER A 214 -26.01 15.34 32.64
CA SER A 214 -26.94 14.40 32.04
C SER A 214 -27.16 13.25 33.01
N ALA A 215 -28.39 12.73 33.06
CA ALA A 215 -28.81 11.71 34.01
C ALA A 215 -27.93 10.44 34.00
N GLU A 216 -27.22 10.19 32.89
CA GLU A 216 -26.24 9.11 32.77
C GLU A 216 -24.97 9.33 33.59
N ILE A 217 -24.45 10.57 33.65
CA ILE A 217 -23.26 10.88 34.45
C ILE A 217 -23.58 10.73 35.94
N LYS A 218 -24.76 11.22 36.38
CA LYS A 218 -25.23 11.00 37.76
C LYS A 218 -25.43 9.53 38.10
N LYS A 219 -25.81 8.69 37.11
CA LYS A 219 -25.96 7.25 37.29
C LYS A 219 -24.60 6.54 37.37
N LEU A 220 -23.61 6.95 36.57
CA LEU A 220 -22.25 6.42 36.66
C LEU A 220 -21.53 6.85 37.94
N MET A 221 -21.81 8.04 38.45
CA MET A 221 -21.22 8.55 39.69
C MET A 221 -21.95 8.09 40.96
N GLN A 222 -23.07 7.39 40.83
CA GLN A 222 -23.83 6.90 41.99
C GLN A 222 -23.07 5.85 42.82
N ASP A 223 -22.23 5.05 42.15
CA ASP A 223 -21.43 3.99 42.79
C ASP A 223 -20.11 4.51 43.36
N ILE A 224 -19.79 5.80 43.17
CA ILE A 224 -18.60 6.44 43.69
C ILE A 224 -19.03 7.33 44.86
N SER A 225 -18.77 6.88 46.08
CA SER A 225 -19.04 7.67 47.28
C SER A 225 -18.12 8.88 47.34
N GLU A 226 -18.65 10.06 47.70
CA GLU A 226 -17.84 11.28 47.93
C GLU A 226 -16.70 11.02 48.92
N LYS A 227 -16.90 10.10 49.87
CA LYS A 227 -15.88 9.67 50.83
C LYS A 227 -14.72 8.90 50.18
N ASP A 228 -14.98 8.13 49.12
CA ASP A 228 -13.94 7.41 48.40
C ASP A 228 -13.14 8.35 47.49
N ILE A 229 -13.78 9.41 47.00
CA ILE A 229 -13.12 10.49 46.25
C ILE A 229 -12.20 11.28 47.19
N GLU A 230 -12.69 11.66 48.38
CA GLU A 230 -11.88 12.34 49.39
C GLU A 230 -10.69 11.49 49.83
N LYS A 231 -10.92 10.19 50.09
CA LYS A 231 -9.84 9.25 50.44
C LYS A 231 -8.80 9.12 49.32
N PHE A 232 -9.22 9.11 48.06
CA PHE A 232 -8.31 9.07 46.92
C PHE A 232 -7.53 10.38 46.75
N LEU A 233 -8.17 11.53 47.02
CA LEU A 233 -7.46 12.80 47.05
C LEU A 233 -6.39 12.79 48.15
N ASP A 234 -6.74 12.41 49.38
CA ASP A 234 -5.79 12.31 50.51
C ASP A 234 -4.60 11.37 50.20
N ASP A 235 -4.86 10.25 49.54
CA ASP A 235 -3.81 9.27 49.19
C ASP A 235 -2.89 9.77 48.06
N THR A 236 -3.33 10.76 47.28
CA THR A 236 -2.58 11.29 46.11
C THR A 236 -1.97 12.67 46.36
N THR A 237 -2.60 13.51 47.18
CA THR A 237 -2.01 14.70 47.77
C THR A 237 -1.46 14.29 49.12
N GLY A 238 -0.22 13.81 49.15
CA GLY A 238 0.43 13.33 50.37
C GLY A 238 0.49 14.39 51.47
N GLU A 239 -0.60 14.57 52.20
CA GLU A 239 -0.64 15.18 53.52
C GLU A 239 -0.38 14.05 54.51
N GLU A 240 0.90 13.91 54.88
CA GLU A 240 1.28 13.13 56.04
C GLU A 240 0.51 13.66 57.26
N PRO A 241 -0.23 12.82 58.01
CA PRO A 241 -0.67 13.24 59.32
C PRO A 241 0.57 13.37 60.20
N ASP A 242 0.80 14.59 60.69
CA ASP A 242 1.75 14.89 61.77
C ASP A 242 1.50 13.89 62.94
N SER A 243 2.33 12.87 63.01
CA SER A 243 2.54 12.10 64.22
C SER A 243 4.01 12.21 64.58
N ASP A 244 4.31 13.32 65.24
CA ASP A 244 5.36 13.40 66.25
C ASP A 244 5.26 12.15 67.13
N ASP A 245 6.30 11.32 67.11
CA ASP A 245 6.73 10.54 68.27
C ASP A 245 8.16 10.04 68.02
N ASP A 246 9.10 10.90 68.40
CA ASP A 246 10.37 10.47 68.98
C ASP A 246 10.13 9.30 69.94
N LEU A 247 10.78 8.14 69.78
CA LEU A 247 11.31 7.41 70.96
C LEU A 247 12.24 6.23 70.61
N PHE A 248 13.54 6.48 70.77
CA PHE A 248 14.59 5.62 71.37
C PHE A 248 14.91 4.20 70.84
N LEU A 249 16.22 4.01 70.58
CA LEU A 249 17.11 2.89 70.99
C LEU A 249 16.58 1.46 70.77
N ASN A 250 17.23 0.57 70.01
CA ASN A 250 18.65 0.18 70.05
C ASN A 250 18.90 -0.79 68.88
#